data_AF-A0A968NY88-F1
#
_entry.id   AF-A0A968NY88-F1
#
_cell.length_a   1.000
_cell.length_b   1.000
_cell.length_c   1.000
_cell.angle_alpha   90.00
_cell.angle_beta   90.00
_cell.angle_gamma   90.00
#
_symmetry.space_group_name_H-M   'P 1'
#
loop_
_entity.id
_entity.type
_entity.pdbx_description
1 polymer ?
#
loop_
_entity_poly.entity_id
_entity_poly.type
_entity_poly.pdbx_seq_one_letter_code
_entity_poly.pdbx_strand_id
1 'polypeptide(L)'
;MFDRVVSSFRQRLSSLPDKRTGKNTRYGMEDAALSGFSVFFTQTPSFLAYQRMMEGSKGKSNAQSLFGVHQIPSDNQIRGLLDPVAPEHVFPVFEEILQVLEKQGQLANFRSVADTLLIALDGTEYFSSSQIHCSNCSSRTLKSGKTHYFHRVITPVIVCPDKPRDPVPES
;
A
#
# COMPACT_ATOMS: atom_id res chain seq x y z
N MET A 1 -3.66 -10.11 -17.34
CA MET A 1 -4.42 -9.25 -16.40
C MET A 1 -3.48 -8.55 -15.44
N PHE A 2 -2.73 -9.33 -14.65
CA PHE A 2 -1.75 -8.83 -13.68
C PHE A 2 -0.81 -7.76 -14.27
N ASP A 3 -0.16 -8.05 -15.40
CA ASP A 3 0.78 -7.10 -16.03
C ASP A 3 0.14 -5.78 -16.44
N ARG A 4 -1.14 -5.79 -16.83
CA ARG A 4 -1.88 -4.59 -17.20
C ARG A 4 -2.15 -3.71 -15.97
N VAL A 5 -2.56 -4.34 -14.87
CA VAL A 5 -2.78 -3.65 -13.58
C VAL A 5 -1.47 -3.07 -13.06
N VAL A 6 -0.39 -3.86 -13.08
CA VAL A 6 0.96 -3.43 -12.67
C VAL A 6 1.45 -2.28 -13.55
N SER A 7 1.28 -2.37 -14.87
CA SER A 7 1.70 -1.30 -15.80
C SER A 7 0.96 0.00 -15.54
N SER A 8 -0.36 -0.05 -15.34
CA SER A 8 -1.12 1.17 -15.02
C SER A 8 -0.73 1.75 -13.66
N PHE A 9 -0.54 0.89 -12.65
CA PHE A 9 -0.07 1.32 -11.34
C PHE A 9 1.26 2.07 -11.46
N ARG A 10 2.25 1.50 -12.16
CA ARG A 10 3.53 2.16 -12.43
C ARG A 10 3.37 3.48 -13.18
N GLN A 11 2.52 3.51 -14.20
CA GLN A 11 2.23 4.74 -14.95
C GLN A 11 1.69 5.84 -14.03
N ARG A 12 0.76 5.51 -13.13
CA ARG A 12 0.24 6.46 -12.12
C ARG A 12 1.37 6.97 -11.22
N LEU A 13 2.22 6.08 -10.72
CA LEU A 13 3.34 6.45 -9.86
C LEU A 13 4.39 7.33 -10.57
N SER A 14 4.61 7.11 -11.87
CA SER A 14 5.50 7.95 -12.69
C SER A 14 4.96 9.37 -12.88
N SER A 15 3.64 9.56 -12.76
CA SER A 15 2.96 10.85 -12.91
C SER A 15 2.80 11.65 -11.62
N LEU A 16 3.32 11.14 -10.49
CA LEU A 16 3.24 11.84 -9.21
C LEU A 16 3.95 13.19 -9.28
N PRO A 17 3.39 14.24 -8.63
CA PRO A 17 4.02 15.55 -8.60
C PRO A 17 5.37 15.47 -7.89
N ASP A 18 6.40 16.01 -8.53
CA ASP A 18 7.74 16.12 -7.96
C ASP A 18 8.00 17.58 -7.54
N LYS A 19 8.08 17.83 -6.24
CA LYS A 19 8.37 19.17 -5.70
C LYS A 19 9.83 19.60 -5.90
N ARG A 20 10.72 18.69 -6.32
CA ARG A 20 12.14 19.00 -6.50
C ARG A 20 12.33 19.85 -7.74
N THR A 21 13.03 20.96 -7.59
CA THR A 21 13.30 21.93 -8.67
C THR A 21 14.75 21.91 -9.17
N GLY A 22 15.61 21.06 -8.60
CA GLY A 22 17.04 20.99 -8.90
C GLY A 22 17.49 19.63 -9.47
N LYS A 23 18.80 19.49 -9.73
CA LYS A 23 19.40 18.28 -10.33
C LYS A 23 19.43 17.04 -9.42
N ASN A 24 18.89 17.13 -8.20
CA ASN A 24 18.90 16.02 -7.24
C ASN A 24 17.73 15.05 -7.49
N THR A 25 17.72 14.46 -8.68
CA THR A 25 16.71 13.51 -9.18
C THR A 25 17.24 12.08 -9.23
N ARG A 26 18.26 11.77 -8.41
CA ARG A 26 18.92 10.45 -8.40
C ARG A 26 17.91 9.30 -8.27
N TYR A 27 16.85 9.50 -7.49
CA TYR A 27 15.72 8.58 -7.38
C TYR A 27 14.49 9.20 -8.04
N GLY A 28 13.87 8.49 -8.98
CA GLY A 28 12.59 8.90 -9.56
C GLY A 28 11.45 8.81 -8.56
N MET A 29 10.37 9.57 -8.80
CA MET A 29 9.14 9.47 -7.98
C MET A 29 8.56 8.06 -8.02
N GLU A 30 8.59 7.42 -9.20
CA GLU A 30 8.17 6.04 -9.40
C GLU A 30 8.95 5.06 -8.53
N ASP A 31 10.29 5.09 -8.58
CA ASP A 31 11.16 4.21 -7.77
C ASP A 31 10.91 4.40 -6.27
N ALA A 32 10.73 5.64 -5.83
CA ALA A 32 10.45 5.94 -4.42
C ALA A 32 9.09 5.39 -3.99
N ALA A 33 8.04 5.58 -4.81
CA ALA A 33 6.71 5.08 -4.53
C ALA A 33 6.63 3.55 -4.56
N LEU A 34 7.27 2.91 -5.55
CA LEU A 34 7.33 1.45 -5.63
C LEU A 34 8.17 0.85 -4.49
N SER A 35 9.25 1.52 -4.07
CA SER A 35 9.99 1.14 -2.86
C SER A 35 9.10 1.24 -1.62
N GLY A 36 8.35 2.34 -1.47
CA GLY A 36 7.33 2.51 -0.43
C GLY A 36 6.32 1.37 -0.39
N PHE A 37 5.72 1.08 -1.54
CA PHE A 37 4.72 0.03 -1.72
C PHE A 37 5.27 -1.37 -1.43
N SER A 38 6.50 -1.65 -1.88
CA SER A 38 7.12 -2.96 -1.75
C SER A 38 7.25 -3.42 -0.30
N VAL A 39 7.51 -2.50 0.65
CA VAL A 39 7.58 -2.82 2.09
C VAL A 39 6.28 -3.44 2.60
N PHE A 40 5.14 -2.89 2.18
CA PHE A 40 3.82 -3.40 2.54
C PHE A 40 3.51 -4.70 1.81
N PHE A 41 3.83 -4.78 0.52
CA PHE A 41 3.57 -5.96 -0.30
C PHE A 41 4.36 -7.19 0.19
N THR A 42 5.63 -7.00 0.58
CA THR A 42 6.48 -8.09 1.10
C THR A 42 6.35 -8.27 2.61
N GLN A 43 5.40 -7.59 3.26
CA GLN A 43 5.15 -7.66 4.72
C GLN A 43 6.41 -7.45 5.57
N THR A 44 7.35 -6.62 5.10
CA THR A 44 8.60 -6.39 5.84
C THR A 44 8.39 -5.43 7.01
N PRO A 45 9.04 -5.66 8.17
CA PRO A 45 8.79 -4.88 9.38
C PRO A 45 9.33 -3.45 9.31
N SER A 46 10.20 -3.13 8.34
CA SER A 46 10.71 -1.77 8.12
C SER A 46 11.38 -1.64 6.75
N PHE A 47 11.57 -0.38 6.30
CA PHE A 47 12.39 -0.06 5.12
C PHE A 47 13.82 -0.60 5.20
N LEU A 48 14.44 -0.56 6.38
CA LEU A 48 15.80 -1.09 6.57
C LEU A 48 15.82 -2.62 6.44
N ALA A 49 14.82 -3.30 7.01
CA ALA A 49 14.68 -4.75 6.86
C ALA A 49 14.46 -5.13 5.39
N TYR A 50 13.64 -4.35 4.69
CA TYR A 50 13.44 -4.48 3.26
C TYR A 50 14.75 -4.30 2.48
N GLN A 51 15.51 -3.23 2.71
CA GLN A 51 16.81 -3.01 2.06
C GLN A 51 17.78 -4.17 2.28
N ARG A 52 17.91 -4.68 3.52
CA ARG A 52 18.77 -5.83 3.83
C ARG A 52 18.31 -7.11 3.12
N MET A 53 16.99 -7.34 3.07
CA MET A 53 16.41 -8.47 2.33
C MET A 53 16.74 -8.38 0.83
N MET A 54 16.73 -7.17 0.26
CA MET A 54 17.07 -6.91 -1.14
C MET A 54 18.58 -7.10 -1.41
N GLU A 55 19.45 -6.61 -0.53
CA GLU A 55 20.91 -6.77 -0.63
C GLU A 55 21.34 -8.24 -0.52
N GLY A 56 20.75 -9.00 0.40
CA GLY A 56 21.05 -10.41 0.62
C GLY A 56 20.56 -11.35 -0.49
N SER A 57 19.51 -10.96 -1.21
CA SER A 57 18.88 -11.80 -2.25
C SER A 57 19.57 -11.75 -3.63
N LYS A 58 20.70 -11.04 -3.76
CA LYS A 58 21.52 -10.94 -5.01
C LYS A 58 20.69 -10.74 -6.28
N GLY A 59 19.68 -9.86 -6.25
CA GLY A 59 18.87 -9.53 -7.42
C GLY A 59 17.83 -10.58 -7.81
N LYS A 60 17.59 -11.63 -7.02
CA LYS A 60 16.45 -12.56 -7.17
C LYS A 60 15.24 -12.16 -6.33
N SER A 61 15.05 -10.85 -6.16
CA SER A 61 13.93 -10.34 -5.37
C SER A 61 12.69 -10.21 -6.24
N ASN A 62 11.56 -10.66 -5.68
CA ASN A 62 10.23 -10.43 -6.22
C ASN A 62 9.95 -8.94 -6.42
N ALA A 63 10.45 -8.03 -5.59
CA ALA A 63 10.15 -6.61 -5.73
C ALA A 63 10.86 -5.94 -6.91
N GLN A 64 12.12 -6.32 -7.19
CA GLN A 64 12.81 -5.85 -8.40
C GLN A 64 12.21 -6.46 -9.67
N SER A 65 11.76 -7.71 -9.61
CA SER A 65 11.19 -8.40 -10.78
C SER A 65 9.71 -8.05 -11.03
N LEU A 66 8.90 -7.88 -9.99
CA LEU A 66 7.46 -7.55 -10.05
C LEU A 66 7.23 -6.06 -10.20
N PHE A 67 8.03 -5.23 -9.54
CA PHE A 67 7.84 -3.79 -9.50
C PHE A 67 8.97 -3.02 -10.17
N GLY A 68 10.03 -3.65 -10.70
CA GLY A 68 11.09 -2.98 -11.46
C GLY A 68 11.68 -1.76 -10.77
N VAL A 69 11.97 -1.87 -9.47
CA VAL A 69 12.65 -0.81 -8.68
C VAL A 69 14.14 -0.84 -8.99
N HIS A 70 14.67 0.24 -9.58
CA HIS A 70 16.05 0.25 -10.07
C HIS A 70 17.07 0.69 -9.02
N GLN A 71 16.69 1.61 -8.12
CA GLN A 71 17.49 2.00 -6.95
C GLN A 71 16.57 2.24 -5.75
N ILE A 72 16.87 1.62 -4.61
CA ILE A 72 16.04 1.72 -3.39
C ILE A 72 16.50 2.93 -2.57
N PRO A 73 15.71 4.00 -2.43
CA PRO A 73 16.06 5.13 -1.58
C PRO A 73 16.00 4.74 -0.09
N SER A 74 16.62 5.53 0.78
CA SER A 74 16.44 5.37 2.24
C SER A 74 15.04 5.79 2.69
N ASP A 75 14.60 5.32 3.86
CA ASP A 75 13.31 5.71 4.46
C ASP A 75 13.12 7.25 4.46
N ASN A 76 14.13 7.99 4.91
CA ASN A 76 14.10 9.45 4.92
C ASN A 76 13.97 10.06 3.52
N GLN A 77 14.56 9.43 2.49
CA GLN A 77 14.43 9.88 1.10
C GLN A 77 13.03 9.58 0.56
N ILE A 78 12.47 8.39 0.86
CA ILE A 78 11.12 8.01 0.46
C ILE A 78 10.10 8.97 1.08
N ARG A 79 10.15 9.17 2.41
CA ARG A 79 9.28 10.14 3.10
C ARG A 79 9.45 11.55 2.57
N GLY A 80 10.70 11.99 2.39
CA GLY A 80 10.99 13.34 1.88
C GLY A 80 10.38 13.61 0.49
N LEU A 81 10.26 12.56 -0.34
CA LEU A 81 9.64 12.62 -1.66
C LEU A 81 8.12 12.47 -1.62
N LEU A 82 7.60 11.53 -0.82
CA LEU A 82 6.19 11.11 -0.87
C LEU A 82 5.27 11.79 0.14
N ASP A 83 5.76 12.21 1.31
CA ASP A 83 4.93 12.89 2.33
C ASP A 83 4.19 14.15 1.80
N PRO A 84 4.75 14.95 0.86
CA PRO A 84 4.05 16.10 0.27
C PRO A 84 3.07 15.73 -0.84
N VAL A 85 3.11 14.49 -1.33
CA VAL A 85 2.24 14.04 -2.42
C VAL A 85 0.88 13.70 -1.83
N ALA A 86 -0.14 14.38 -2.33
CA ALA A 86 -1.50 14.17 -1.87
C ALA A 86 -1.99 12.75 -2.25
N PRO A 87 -2.60 11.99 -1.32
CA PRO A 87 -2.98 10.58 -1.56
C PRO A 87 -4.02 10.42 -2.68
N GLU A 88 -4.76 11.46 -3.03
CA GLU A 88 -5.77 11.47 -4.10
C GLU A 88 -5.17 11.12 -5.46
N HIS A 89 -3.86 11.37 -5.67
CA HIS A 89 -3.16 11.01 -6.89
C HIS A 89 -3.16 9.49 -7.18
N VAL A 90 -3.29 8.64 -6.15
CA VAL A 90 -3.33 7.18 -6.33
C VAL A 90 -4.74 6.60 -6.27
N PHE A 91 -5.78 7.39 -5.94
CA PHE A 91 -7.16 6.90 -5.87
C PHE A 91 -7.68 6.28 -7.17
N PRO A 92 -7.35 6.80 -8.37
CA PRO A 92 -7.79 6.19 -9.64
C PRO A 92 -7.32 4.74 -9.85
N VAL A 93 -6.25 4.30 -9.16
CA VAL A 93 -5.75 2.92 -9.25
C VAL A 93 -6.81 1.93 -8.77
N PHE A 94 -7.54 2.25 -7.69
CA PHE A 94 -8.57 1.37 -7.15
C PHE A 94 -9.72 1.17 -8.13
N GLU A 95 -10.20 2.26 -8.73
CA GLU A 95 -11.27 2.21 -9.72
C GLU A 95 -10.86 1.39 -10.95
N GLU A 96 -9.63 1.59 -11.44
CA GLU A 96 -9.13 0.84 -12.59
C GLU A 96 -9.04 -0.66 -12.31
N ILE A 97 -8.55 -1.06 -11.13
CA ILE A 97 -8.49 -2.47 -10.72
C ILE A 97 -9.91 -3.08 -10.71
N LEU A 98 -10.88 -2.38 -10.10
CA LEU A 98 -12.27 -2.84 -10.06
C LEU A 98 -12.87 -2.96 -11.47
N GLN A 99 -12.65 -1.97 -12.34
CA GLN A 99 -13.12 -2.02 -13.72
C GLN A 99 -12.50 -3.16 -14.52
N VAL A 100 -11.21 -3.46 -14.32
CA VAL A 100 -10.53 -4.59 -14.97
C VAL A 100 -11.13 -5.91 -14.48
N LEU A 101 -11.35 -6.06 -13.18
CA LEU A 101 -11.97 -7.26 -12.59
C LEU A 101 -13.39 -7.47 -13.11
N GLU A 102 -14.19 -6.40 -13.18
CA GLU A 102 -15.56 -6.43 -13.71
C GLU A 102 -15.60 -6.86 -15.18
N LYS A 103 -14.82 -6.19 -16.05
CA LYS A 103 -14.77 -6.48 -17.49
C LYS A 103 -14.31 -7.89 -17.81
N GLN A 104 -13.52 -8.50 -16.94
CA GLN A 104 -13.04 -9.87 -17.09
C GLN A 104 -13.96 -10.91 -16.43
N GLY A 105 -15.12 -10.49 -15.92
CA GLY A 105 -16.08 -11.36 -15.24
C GLY A 105 -15.59 -11.91 -13.91
N GLN A 106 -14.48 -11.40 -13.36
CA GLN A 106 -13.91 -11.90 -12.11
C GLN A 106 -14.82 -11.57 -10.92
N LEU A 107 -15.56 -10.45 -10.99
CA LEU A 107 -16.52 -10.06 -9.95
C LEU A 107 -17.86 -10.78 -10.05
N ALA A 108 -18.19 -11.40 -11.18
CA ALA A 108 -19.47 -12.12 -11.35
C ALA A 108 -19.64 -13.21 -10.29
N ASN A 109 -18.54 -13.88 -9.95
CA ASN A 109 -18.45 -14.94 -8.95
C ASN A 109 -18.55 -14.46 -7.50
N PHE A 110 -18.58 -13.15 -7.26
CA PHE A 110 -18.69 -12.50 -5.95
C PHE A 110 -20.04 -11.77 -5.78
N ARG A 111 -20.87 -11.72 -6.83
CA ARG A 111 -22.22 -11.15 -6.75
C ARG A 111 -23.14 -12.07 -5.94
N SER A 112 -24.00 -11.47 -5.14
CA SER A 112 -24.91 -12.15 -4.22
C SER A 112 -26.35 -11.65 -4.43
N VAL A 113 -27.10 -11.41 -3.34
CA VAL A 113 -28.50 -10.98 -3.37
C VAL A 113 -28.68 -9.77 -4.28
N ALA A 114 -29.69 -9.84 -5.15
CA ALA A 114 -30.04 -8.78 -6.09
C ALA A 114 -28.87 -8.33 -7.00
N ASP A 115 -27.97 -9.25 -7.35
CA ASP A 115 -26.82 -8.99 -8.23
C ASP A 115 -25.81 -7.97 -7.67
N THR A 116 -25.76 -7.83 -6.35
CA THR A 116 -24.89 -6.87 -5.65
C THR A 116 -23.59 -7.50 -5.14
N LEU A 117 -22.55 -6.68 -4.92
CA LEU A 117 -21.34 -7.08 -4.21
C LEU A 117 -21.52 -6.85 -2.71
N LEU A 118 -21.18 -7.86 -1.90
CA LEU A 118 -21.13 -7.72 -0.45
C LEU A 118 -19.79 -7.11 -0.04
N ILE A 119 -19.84 -6.08 0.79
CA ILE A 119 -18.67 -5.40 1.34
C ILE A 119 -18.67 -5.57 2.85
N ALA A 120 -17.65 -6.23 3.37
CA ALA A 120 -17.36 -6.22 4.80
C ALA A 120 -16.55 -4.97 5.13
N LEU A 121 -16.94 -4.26 6.20
CA LEU A 121 -16.21 -3.12 6.73
C LEU A 121 -15.62 -3.52 8.08
N ASP A 122 -14.28 -3.53 8.17
CA ASP A 122 -13.59 -3.79 9.43
C ASP A 122 -12.72 -2.59 9.84
N GLY A 123 -12.78 -2.23 11.13
CA GLY A 123 -12.08 -1.08 11.69
C GLY A 123 -10.83 -1.49 12.45
N THR A 124 -9.66 -1.41 11.81
CA THR A 124 -8.39 -1.85 12.39
C THR A 124 -7.55 -0.66 12.90
N GLU A 125 -6.82 -0.89 13.99
CA GLU A 125 -5.83 0.06 14.53
C GLU A 125 -4.47 -0.25 13.90
N TYR A 126 -4.00 0.61 13.00
CA TYR A 126 -2.73 0.39 12.29
C TYR A 126 -1.53 1.08 12.98
N PHE A 127 -1.80 2.02 13.88
CA PHE A 127 -0.78 2.73 14.66
C PHE A 127 -1.25 2.91 16.09
N SER A 128 -0.37 2.64 17.05
CA SER A 128 -0.56 2.98 18.47
C SER A 128 0.78 3.30 19.14
N SER A 129 0.80 4.34 19.97
CA SER A 129 1.98 4.74 20.75
C SER A 129 1.58 5.46 22.05
N SER A 130 2.44 5.38 23.06
CA SER A 130 2.34 6.19 24.29
C SER A 130 3.24 7.42 24.28
N GLN A 131 4.04 7.60 23.22
CA GLN A 131 5.03 8.68 23.12
C GLN A 131 4.88 9.50 21.83
N ILE A 132 4.62 8.83 20.70
CA ILE A 132 4.54 9.46 19.38
C ILE A 132 3.07 9.78 19.09
N HIS A 133 2.77 11.02 18.72
CA HIS A 133 1.43 11.45 18.34
C HIS A 133 1.45 12.52 17.24
N CYS A 134 0.33 12.71 16.57
CA CYS A 134 0.06 13.87 15.72
C CYS A 134 -1.28 14.52 16.09
N SER A 135 -1.58 15.67 15.49
CA SER A 135 -2.85 16.40 15.70
C SER A 135 -4.10 15.58 15.38
N ASN A 136 -3.95 14.54 14.56
CA ASN A 136 -5.05 13.73 14.04
C ASN A 136 -5.16 12.37 14.76
N CYS A 137 -4.33 12.11 15.78
CA CYS A 137 -4.44 10.89 16.57
C CYS A 137 -5.71 10.89 17.40
N SER A 138 -6.40 9.75 17.45
CA SER A 138 -7.33 9.47 18.54
C SER A 138 -6.55 9.16 19.81
N SER A 139 -7.15 9.34 20.98
CA SER A 139 -6.50 9.03 22.26
C SER A 139 -7.42 8.25 23.21
N ARG A 140 -6.80 7.46 24.09
CA ARG A 140 -7.47 6.76 25.19
C ARG A 140 -6.58 6.75 26.43
N THR A 141 -7.17 6.92 27.60
CA THR A 141 -6.46 6.76 28.87
C THR A 141 -6.58 5.31 29.34
N LEU A 142 -5.44 4.67 29.58
CA LEU A 142 -5.39 3.30 30.10
C LEU A 142 -5.73 3.27 31.59
N LYS A 143 -6.08 2.08 32.12
CA LYS A 143 -6.28 1.87 33.56
C LYS A 143 -5.06 2.27 34.41
N SER A 144 -3.87 2.26 33.82
CA SER A 144 -2.62 2.71 34.45
C SER A 144 -2.46 4.23 34.52
N GLY A 145 -3.42 5.02 34.01
CA GLY A 145 -3.34 6.47 33.90
C GLY A 145 -2.53 6.98 32.71
N LYS A 146 -1.85 6.10 31.96
CA LYS A 146 -1.09 6.48 30.75
C LYS A 146 -2.02 6.75 29.58
N THR A 147 -1.74 7.81 28.83
CA THR A 147 -2.44 8.11 27.58
C THR A 147 -1.82 7.33 26.42
N HIS A 148 -2.66 6.69 25.61
CA HIS A 148 -2.28 6.07 24.35
C HIS A 148 -2.90 6.84 23.20
N TYR A 149 -2.09 7.12 22.18
CA TYR A 149 -2.49 7.72 20.91
C TYR A 149 -2.54 6.64 19.85
N PHE A 150 -3.54 6.69 18.97
CA PHE A 150 -3.72 5.69 17.94
C PHE A 150 -4.39 6.24 16.70
N HIS A 151 -4.17 5.57 15.56
CA HIS A 151 -4.93 5.77 14.33
C HIS A 151 -5.64 4.48 13.94
N ARG A 152 -6.89 4.64 13.51
CA ARG A 152 -7.70 3.55 12.96
C ARG A 152 -7.96 3.81 11.49
N VAL A 153 -8.14 2.73 10.74
CA VAL A 153 -8.56 2.74 9.35
C VAL A 153 -9.74 1.80 9.20
N ILE A 154 -10.72 2.20 8.38
CA ILE A 154 -11.81 1.31 7.95
C ILE A 154 -11.36 0.64 6.66
N THR A 155 -11.36 -0.69 6.66
CA THR A 155 -10.93 -1.52 5.55
C THR A 155 -12.15 -2.16 4.87
N PRO A 156 -12.54 -1.68 3.68
CA PRO A 156 -13.58 -2.32 2.89
C PRO A 156 -13.01 -3.53 2.15
N VAL A 157 -13.67 -4.68 2.26
CA VAL A 157 -13.29 -5.93 1.59
C VAL A 157 -14.50 -6.52 0.89
N ILE A 158 -14.35 -6.84 -0.41
CA ILE A 158 -15.36 -7.61 -1.15
C ILE A 158 -15.35 -9.04 -0.62
N VAL A 159 -16.50 -9.55 -0.19
CA VAL A 159 -16.65 -10.88 0.41
C VAL A 159 -17.67 -11.73 -0.35
N CYS A 160 -17.48 -13.04 -0.32
CA CYS A 160 -18.42 -14.02 -0.84
C CYS A 160 -18.57 -15.14 0.22
N PRO A 161 -19.53 -15.04 1.15
CA PRO A 161 -19.63 -15.94 2.30
C PRO A 161 -19.89 -17.41 1.90
N ASP A 162 -20.48 -17.63 0.72
CA ASP A 162 -20.80 -18.97 0.21
C ASP A 162 -19.61 -19.66 -0.48
N LYS A 163 -18.44 -19.01 -0.54
CA LYS A 163 -17.19 -19.60 -1.05
C LYS A 163 -16.15 -19.64 0.06
N PRO A 164 -15.60 -20.82 0.40
CA PRO A 164 -14.45 -20.89 1.30
C PRO A 164 -13.29 -20.08 0.71
N ARG A 165 -12.61 -19.30 1.55
CA ARG A 165 -11.40 -18.57 1.15
C ARG A 165 -10.35 -19.58 0.69
N ASP A 166 -9.80 -19.38 -0.51
CA ASP A 166 -8.45 -19.88 -0.77
C ASP A 166 -7.52 -19.23 0.28
N PRO A 167 -6.66 -20.01 0.94
CA PRO A 167 -5.73 -19.46 1.92
C PRO A 167 -4.91 -18.36 1.23
N VAL A 168 -4.90 -17.16 1.81
CA VAL A 168 -3.95 -16.12 1.44
C VAL A 168 -2.56 -16.72 1.69
N PRO A 169 -1.64 -16.75 0.73
CA PRO A 169 -0.29 -17.22 0.96
C PRO A 169 0.30 -16.43 2.13
N GLU A 170 0.66 -17.12 3.22
CA GLU A 170 1.49 -16.54 4.26
C GLU A 170 2.84 -16.19 3.59
N SER A 171 3.22 -14.91 3.69
CA SER A 171 4.46 -14.37 3.11
C SER A 171 5.69 -14.74 3.92
#